data_AF-A0A6L5FUY5-F1
#
_entry.id   AF-A0A6L5FUY5-F1
#
_cell.length_a   1.000
_cell.length_b   1.000
_cell.length_c   1.000
_cell.angle_alpha   90.00
_cell.angle_beta   90.00
_cell.angle_gamma   90.00
#
_symmetry.space_group_name_H-M   'P 1'
#
loop_
_entity.id
_entity.type
_entity.pdbx_description
1 polymer ?
#
loop_
_entity_poly.entity_id
_entity_poly.type
_entity_poly.pdbx_seq_one_letter_code
_entity_poly.pdbx_strand_id
1 'polypeptide(L)' 'MEQQVLLDTMWTLIAACLVFLMQAGFAMVETGFTRQKNAANIMMKNLMDFGIASLA' A
#
# COMPACT_ATOMS: atom_id res chain seq x y z
N MET A 1 -22.85 10.70 -20.75
CA MET A 1 -22.87 10.20 -19.36
C MET A 1 -22.03 8.93 -19.21
N GLU A 2 -22.26 7.85 -19.98
CA GLU A 2 -21.44 6.62 -19.87
C GLU A 2 -19.93 6.85 -20.08
N GLN A 3 -19.55 7.72 -21.02
CA GLN A 3 -18.14 7.99 -21.31
C GLN A 3 -17.42 8.76 -20.18
N GLN A 4 -18.16 9.55 -19.39
CA GLN A 4 -17.60 10.18 -18.18
C GLN A 4 -17.40 9.15 -17.07
N VAL A 5 -18.39 8.25 -16.87
CA VAL A 5 -18.25 7.14 -15.90
C VAL A 5 -17.04 6.27 -16.21
N LEU A 6 -16.79 5.98 -17.49
CA LEU A 6 -15.61 5.20 -17.90
C LEU A 6 -14.30 5.91 -17.55
N LEU A 7 -14.19 7.21 -17.87
CA LEU A 7 -13.00 8.02 -17.57
C LEU A 7 -12.76 8.17 -16.06
N ASP A 8 -13.82 8.42 -15.29
CA ASP A 8 -13.75 8.53 -13.84
C ASP A 8 -13.35 7.19 -13.20
N THR A 9 -13.85 6.07 -13.73
CA THR A 9 -13.48 4.72 -13.30
C THR A 9 -12.01 4.43 -13.60
N MET A 10 -11.53 4.76 -14.80
CA MET A 10 -10.12 4.58 -15.17
C MET A 10 -9.20 5.41 -14.29
N TRP A 11 -9.56 6.67 -14.03
CA TRP A 11 -8.80 7.53 -13.12
C TRP A 11 -8.76 6.96 -11.70
N THR A 12 -9.89 6.48 -11.19
CA THR A 12 -10.01 5.88 -9.86
C THR A 12 -9.18 4.59 -9.75
N LEU A 13 -9.15 3.75 -10.79
CA LEU A 13 -8.32 2.54 -10.81
C LEU A 13 -6.81 2.87 -10.77
N ILE A 14 -6.38 3.88 -11.53
CA ILE A 14 -4.99 4.35 -11.50
C ILE A 14 -4.65 4.89 -10.12
N ALA A 15 -5.52 5.70 -9.53
CA ALA A 15 -5.35 6.22 -8.18
C ALA A 15 -5.26 5.09 -7.14
N ALA A 16 -6.11 4.07 -7.25
CA ALA A 16 -6.08 2.89 -6.37
C ALA A 16 -4.76 2.12 -6.48
N CYS A 17 -4.21 1.95 -7.69
CA CYS A 17 -2.89 1.35 -7.88
C CYS A 17 -1.77 2.16 -7.20
N LEU A 18 -1.83 3.49 -7.28
CA LEU A 18 -0.84 4.36 -6.61
C LEU A 18 -0.92 4.26 -5.08
N VAL A 19 -2.13 4.19 -4.53
CA VAL A 19 -2.35 4.01 -3.08
C VAL A 19 -1.87 2.63 -2.62
N PHE A 20 -2.05 1.58 -3.41
CA PHE A 20 -1.51 0.25 -3.10
C PHE A 20 0.01 0.29 -2.96
N LEU A 21 0.72 1.01 -3.83
CA LEU A 21 2.17 1.17 -3.75
C LEU A 21 2.63 1.93 -2.49
N MET A 22 1.78 2.73 -1.85
CA MET A 22 2.13 3.41 -0.59
C MET A 22 2.37 2.42 0.56
N GLN A 23 1.73 1.25 0.54
CA GLN A 23 1.90 0.23 1.59
C GLN A 23 3.32 -0.35 1.58
N ALA A 24 3.85 -0.64 0.39
CA ALA A 24 5.25 -1.04 0.22
C ALA A 24 6.23 0.09 0.53
N GLY A 25 5.88 1.33 0.16
CA GLY A 25 6.68 2.52 0.49
C GLY A 25 6.81 2.75 1.99
N PHE A 26 5.72 2.64 2.73
CA PHE A 26 5.70 2.79 4.19
C PHE A 26 6.54 1.70 4.87
N ALA A 27 6.38 0.45 4.42
CA ALA A 27 7.17 -0.67 4.93
C ALA A 27 8.68 -0.47 4.73
N MET A 28 9.11 0.06 3.59
CA MET A 28 10.53 0.35 3.32
C MET A 28 11.06 1.52 4.19
N VAL A 29 10.27 2.58 4.36
CA VAL A 29 10.64 3.71 5.22
C VAL A 29 10.79 3.26 6.66
N GLU A 30 9.79 2.56 7.21
CA GLU A 30 9.80 2.12 8.60
C GLU A 30 10.94 1.12 8.84
N THR A 31 11.17 0.18 7.91
CA THR A 31 12.29 -0.76 7.98
C THR A 31 13.64 -0.04 7.88
N GLY A 32 13.79 0.96 7.02
CA GLY A 32 15.02 1.71 6.80
C GLY A 32 15.45 2.61 7.97
N PHE A 33 14.49 3.13 8.74
CA PHE A 33 14.77 3.91 9.96
C PHE A 33 14.96 3.04 11.22
N THR A 34 14.70 1.74 11.14
CA THR A 34 14.87 0.82 12.27
C THR A 34 16.27 0.21 12.34
N ARG A 35 16.68 -0.22 13.54
CA ARG A 35 17.93 -0.97 13.71
C ARG A 35 17.89 -2.24 12.88
N GLN A 36 18.99 -2.56 12.20
CA GLN A 36 19.07 -3.71 11.28
C GLN A 36 18.62 -5.05 11.89
N LYS A 37 18.89 -5.27 13.18
CA LYS A 37 18.44 -6.47 13.91
C LYS A 37 16.91 -6.63 13.99
N ASN A 38 16.15 -5.56 13.83
CA ASN A 38 14.69 -5.54 13.91
C ASN A 38 14.02 -5.36 12.54
N ALA A 39 14.78 -5.17 11.47
CA ALA A 39 14.27 -4.87 10.14
C ALA A 39 13.27 -5.93 9.64
N ALA A 40 13.61 -7.22 9.77
CA ALA A 40 12.73 -8.32 9.37
C ALA A 40 11.41 -8.36 10.17
N ASN A 41 11.47 -8.02 11.47
CA ASN A 41 10.29 -8.01 12.34
C ASN A 41 9.35 -6.83 12.04
N ILE A 42 9.90 -5.68 11.64
CA ILE A 42 9.13 -4.49 11.24
C ILE A 42 8.46 -4.72 9.87
N MET A 43 9.20 -5.30 8.91
CA MET A 43 8.68 -5.64 7.59
C MET A 43 7.53 -6.65 7.69
N MET A 44 7.65 -7.67 8.53
CA MET A 44 6.62 -8.69 8.73
C MET A 44 5.33 -8.10 9.34
N LYS A 45 5.46 -7.13 10.26
CA LYS A 45 4.30 -6.41 10.83
C LYS A 45 3.56 -5.60 9.75
N ASN A 46 4.29 -4.84 8.94
CA ASN A 46 3.69 -4.08 7.84
C ASN A 46 2.97 -4.97 6.82
N LEU A 47 3.53 -6.14 6.50
CA LEU A 47 2.89 -7.12 5.63
C LEU A 47 1.62 -7.72 6.24
N MET A 48 1.63 -7.99 7.54
CA MET A 48 0.46 -8.48 8.26
C MET A 48 -0.64 -7.42 8.35
N ASP A 49 -0.28 -6.18 8.64
CA ASP A 49 -1.22 -5.05 8.66
C ASP A 49 -1.85 -4.83 7.28
N PHE A 50 -1.06 -4.95 6.21
CA PHE A 50 -1.58 -4.91 4.84
C PHE A 50 -2.58 -6.05 4.57
N GLY A 51 -2.26 -7.28 4.99
CA GLY A 51 -3.13 -8.44 4.82
C GLY A 51 -4.45 -8.31 5.60
N ILE A 52 -4.39 -7.88 6.85
CA ILE A 52 -5.58 -7.71 7.70
C ILE A 52 -6.42 -6.52 7.22
N ALA A 53 -5.79 -5.40 6.86
CA ALA A 53 -6.48 -4.21 6.34
C ALA A 53 -7.15 -4.47 4.97
N SER A 54 -6.68 -5.46 4.20
CA SER A 54 -7.34 -5.87 2.95
C SER A 54 -8.59 -6.73 3.16
N LEU A 55 -8.72 -7.37 4.34
CA LEU A 55 -9.83 -8.25 4.69
C LEU A 55 -10.93 -7.54 5.47
N ALA A 56 -10.61 -6.42 6.12
CA ALA A 56 -11.53 -5.59 6.90
C ALA A 56 -12.13 -4.47 6.04
#